data_AF-A0A951YGV8-F1
#
_entry.id   AF-A0A951YGV8-F1
#
_cell.length_a   1.000
_cell.length_b   1.000
_cell.length_c   1.000
_cell.angle_alpha   90.00
_cell.angle_beta   90.00
_cell.angle_gamma   90.00
#
_symmetry.space_group_name_H-M   'P 1'
#
loop_
_entity.id
_entity.type
_entity.pdbx_description
1 polymer ?
#
loop_
_entity_poly.entity_id
_entity_poly.type
_entity_poly.pdbx_seq_one_letter_code
_entity_poly.pdbx_strand_id
1 'polypeptide(L)'
;MIDSLWLPPAAHVVSGVAVLALTLLALVVSTVLAWRRRPLPAWGQAALVLAQVGLIVQALLGIKLLDQGLGPKQLYIHYLGGLGPLLFFLIFYWLPEDVRRARLTPVTVTASAFLFAVMAFGIGASFVAGGV
;
A
#
# COMPACT_ATOMS: atom_id res chain seq x y z
N MET A 1 -11.47 3.56 25.14
CA MET A 1 -10.07 4.03 25.21
C MET A 1 -9.28 3.24 24.17
N ILE A 2 -8.48 3.88 23.33
CA ILE A 2 -7.71 3.16 22.30
C ILE A 2 -6.58 2.32 22.93
N ASP A 3 -6.16 2.72 24.14
CA ASP A 3 -5.13 2.08 24.96
C ASP A 3 -5.57 0.69 25.43
N SER A 4 -6.88 0.49 25.65
CA SER A 4 -7.44 -0.81 26.07
C SER A 4 -7.64 -1.80 24.92
N LEU A 5 -7.43 -1.38 23.67
CA LEU A 5 -7.66 -2.20 22.49
C LEU A 5 -6.36 -2.92 22.11
N TRP A 6 -6.25 -4.19 22.49
CA TRP A 6 -5.10 -5.01 22.15
C TRP A 6 -5.17 -5.48 20.70
N LEU A 7 -4.12 -5.19 19.91
CA LEU A 7 -3.99 -5.68 18.54
C LEU A 7 -2.93 -6.78 18.48
N PRO A 8 -3.26 -7.99 17.99
CA PRO A 8 -2.25 -9.04 17.80
C PRO A 8 -1.38 -8.75 16.56
N PRO A 9 -0.06 -9.04 16.59
CA PRO A 9 0.84 -8.86 15.44
C PRO A 9 0.35 -9.54 14.15
N ALA A 10 -0.32 -10.69 14.28
CA ALA A 10 -0.90 -11.42 13.16
C ALA A 10 -1.87 -10.57 12.33
N ALA A 11 -2.62 -9.66 12.97
CA ALA A 11 -3.54 -8.78 12.25
C ALA A 11 -2.80 -7.88 11.26
N HIS A 12 -1.65 -7.32 11.66
CA HIS A 12 -0.82 -6.48 10.81
C HIS A 12 -0.14 -7.24 9.67
N VAL A 13 0.22 -8.51 9.90
CA VAL A 13 0.76 -9.38 8.83
C VAL A 13 -0.32 -9.71 7.81
N VAL A 14 -1.51 -10.12 8.26
CA VAL A 14 -2.64 -10.44 7.38
C VAL A 14 -3.07 -9.23 6.55
N SER A 15 -3.19 -8.05 7.17
CA SER A 15 -3.49 -6.82 6.45
C SER A 15 -2.35 -6.43 5.49
N GLY A 16 -1.10 -6.73 5.82
CA GLY A 16 0.04 -6.56 4.91
C GLY A 16 -0.08 -7.42 3.65
N VAL A 17 -0.47 -8.69 3.79
CA VAL A 17 -0.76 -9.57 2.64
C VAL A 17 -1.94 -9.04 1.82
N ALA A 18 -2.99 -8.54 2.49
CA ALA A 18 -4.12 -7.91 1.80
C ALA A 18 -3.68 -6.66 1.01
N VAL A 19 -2.79 -5.83 1.55
CA VAL A 19 -2.21 -4.67 0.84
C VAL A 19 -1.44 -5.12 -0.41
N LEU A 20 -0.63 -6.18 -0.32
CA LEU A 20 0.06 -6.73 -1.49
C LEU A 20 -0.92 -7.19 -2.56
N ALA A 21 -2.00 -7.88 -2.17
CA ALA A 21 -3.03 -8.32 -3.11
C ALA A 21 -3.79 -7.14 -3.75
N LEU A 22 -4.15 -6.11 -2.98
CA LEU A 22 -4.87 -4.94 -3.47
C LEU A 22 -4.01 -4.07 -4.40
N THR A 23 -2.72 -3.88 -4.06
CA THR A 23 -1.79 -3.14 -4.92
C THR A 23 -1.48 -3.91 -6.20
N LEU A 24 -1.36 -5.23 -6.14
CA LEU A 24 -1.26 -6.08 -7.34
C LEU A 24 -2.52 -6.00 -8.20
N LEU A 25 -3.71 -6.04 -7.59
CA LEU A 25 -4.98 -5.88 -8.31
C LEU A 25 -5.03 -4.54 -9.06
N ALA A 26 -4.66 -3.44 -8.39
CA ALA A 26 -4.61 -2.12 -9.02
C ALA A 26 -3.63 -2.09 -10.21
N LEU A 27 -2.47 -2.74 -10.09
CA LEU A 27 -1.50 -2.88 -11.18
C LEU A 27 -2.05 -3.70 -12.34
N VAL A 28 -2.64 -4.87 -12.08
CA VAL A 28 -3.22 -5.73 -13.11
C VAL A 28 -4.34 -5.00 -13.85
N VAL A 29 -5.26 -4.36 -13.13
CA VAL A 29 -6.36 -3.58 -13.70
C VAL A 29 -5.83 -2.46 -14.60
N SER A 30 -4.88 -1.67 -14.10
CA SER A 30 -4.27 -0.57 -14.85
C SER A 30 -3.57 -1.08 -16.12
N THR A 31 -2.83 -2.19 -16.00
CA THR A 31 -2.11 -2.81 -17.11
C THR A 31 -3.06 -3.35 -18.17
N VAL A 32 -4.13 -4.05 -17.78
CA VAL A 32 -5.15 -4.58 -18.70
C VAL A 32 -5.86 -3.45 -19.45
N LEU A 33 -6.21 -2.36 -18.76
CA LEU A 33 -6.86 -1.21 -19.39
C LEU A 33 -5.90 -0.48 -20.34
N ALA A 34 -4.66 -0.27 -19.93
CA ALA A 34 -3.62 0.30 -20.78
C ALA A 34 -3.38 -0.56 -22.01
N TRP A 35 -3.28 -1.89 -21.88
CA TRP A 35 -3.18 -2.80 -23.04
C TRP A 35 -4.36 -2.59 -23.97
N ARG A 36 -5.59 -2.66 -23.44
CA ARG A 36 -6.84 -2.49 -24.21
C ARG A 36 -7.08 -1.06 -24.71
N ARG A 37 -6.14 -0.13 -24.46
CA ARG A 37 -6.23 1.29 -24.82
C ARG A 37 -7.52 1.95 -24.32
N ARG A 38 -7.96 1.57 -23.11
CA ARG A 38 -9.15 2.14 -22.46
C ARG A 38 -8.72 3.11 -21.35
N PRO A 39 -9.42 4.24 -21.18
CA PRO A 39 -9.21 5.10 -20.02
C PRO A 39 -9.59 4.36 -18.73
N LEU A 40 -9.09 4.83 -17.59
CA LEU A 40 -9.39 4.26 -16.27
C LEU A 40 -10.85 4.57 -15.88
N PRO A 41 -11.78 3.60 -15.91
CA PRO A 41 -13.18 3.82 -15.60
C PRO A 41 -13.41 3.85 -14.08
N ALA A 42 -14.64 4.13 -13.63
CA ALA A 42 -14.98 4.21 -12.21
C ALA A 42 -14.61 2.95 -11.40
N TRP A 43 -14.82 1.74 -11.94
CA TRP A 43 -14.42 0.51 -11.26
C TRP A 43 -12.89 0.34 -11.20
N GLY A 44 -12.15 0.89 -12.17
CA GLY A 44 -10.69 0.92 -12.14
C GLY A 44 -10.19 1.88 -11.06
N GLN A 45 -10.82 3.05 -10.95
CA GLN A 45 -10.59 3.98 -9.84
C GLN A 45 -10.88 3.34 -8.49
N ALA A 46 -11.96 2.54 -8.38
CA ALA A 46 -12.28 1.82 -7.16
C ALA A 46 -11.14 0.87 -6.73
N ALA A 47 -10.47 0.19 -7.67
CA ALA A 47 -9.31 -0.65 -7.35
C ALA A 47 -8.15 0.17 -6.74
N LEU A 48 -7.87 1.35 -7.28
CA LEU A 48 -6.86 2.27 -6.72
C LEU A 48 -7.27 2.76 -5.32
N VAL A 49 -8.54 3.11 -5.12
CA VAL A 49 -9.06 3.56 -3.81
C VAL A 49 -9.00 2.44 -2.77
N LEU A 50 -9.39 1.22 -3.13
CA LEU A 50 -9.33 0.07 -2.22
C LEU A 50 -7.89 -0.22 -1.76
N ALA A 51 -6.90 -0.12 -2.67
CA ALA A 51 -5.50 -0.24 -2.30
C ALA A 51 -5.07 0.85 -1.29
N GLN A 52 -5.50 2.09 -1.48
CA GLN A 52 -5.22 3.19 -0.54
C GLN A 52 -5.87 2.96 0.82
N VAL A 53 -7.14 2.53 0.87
CA VAL A 53 -7.83 2.21 2.13
C VAL A 53 -7.09 1.10 2.86
N GLY A 54 -6.67 0.04 2.15
CA GLY A 54 -5.86 -1.03 2.73
C GLY A 54 -4.53 -0.54 3.31
N LEU A 55 -3.83 0.34 2.59
CA LEU A 55 -2.58 0.96 3.05
C LEU A 55 -2.79 1.83 4.30
N ILE A 56 -3.88 2.61 4.36
CA ILE A 56 -4.23 3.42 5.52
C ILE A 56 -4.49 2.52 6.72
N VAL A 57 -5.30 1.45 6.55
CA VAL A 57 -5.54 0.47 7.62
C VAL A 57 -4.23 -0.17 8.07
N GLN A 58 -3.37 -0.60 7.14
CA GLN A 58 -2.06 -1.17 7.47
C GLN A 58 -1.19 -0.23 8.31
N ALA A 59 -1.17 1.06 7.94
CA ALA A 59 -0.42 2.08 8.67
C ALA A 59 -0.99 2.29 10.09
N LEU A 60 -2.31 2.34 10.24
CA LEU A 60 -2.96 2.47 11.56
C LEU A 60 -2.68 1.26 12.46
N LEU A 61 -2.74 0.05 11.90
CA LEU A 61 -2.39 -1.19 12.62
C LEU A 61 -0.91 -1.16 13.05
N GLY A 62 -0.02 -0.72 12.16
CA GLY A 62 1.40 -0.55 12.46
C GLY A 62 1.61 0.42 13.62
N ILE A 63 1.03 1.62 13.55
CA ILE A 63 1.08 2.62 14.62
C ILE A 63 0.60 2.03 15.95
N LYS A 64 -0.49 1.25 15.95
CA LYS A 64 -1.01 0.65 17.17
C LYS A 64 -0.07 -0.40 17.77
N LEU A 65 0.58 -1.24 16.94
CA LEU A 65 1.58 -2.17 17.43
C LEU A 65 2.80 -1.47 18.05
N LEU A 66 3.16 -0.28 17.54
CA LEU A 66 4.23 0.54 18.09
C LEU A 66 3.91 1.11 19.46
N ASP A 67 2.67 1.60 19.62
CA ASP A 67 2.11 2.01 20.90
C ASP A 67 2.12 0.85 21.93
N GLN A 68 1.95 -0.40 21.47
CA GLN A 68 2.07 -1.60 22.31
C GLN A 68 3.52 -2.08 22.56
N GLY A 69 4.54 -1.39 22.03
CA GLY A 69 5.95 -1.79 22.16
C GLY A 69 6.37 -2.97 21.27
N LEU A 70 5.54 -3.36 20.29
CA LEU A 70 5.74 -4.51 19.39
C LEU A 70 6.36 -4.12 18.04
N GLY A 71 7.12 -3.02 18.01
CA GLY A 71 7.69 -2.48 16.79
C GLY A 71 8.91 -3.21 16.23
N PRO A 72 9.16 -3.12 14.92
CA PRO A 72 10.39 -3.61 14.32
C PRO A 72 11.58 -2.76 14.76
N LYS A 73 12.79 -3.35 14.73
CA LYS A 73 14.03 -2.66 15.12
C LYS A 73 14.36 -1.45 14.23
N GLN A 74 13.86 -1.42 12.99
CA GLN A 74 14.07 -0.35 12.01
C GLN A 74 12.80 0.49 11.80
N LEU A 75 12.37 1.18 12.85
CA LEU A 75 11.10 1.91 12.90
C LEU A 75 10.92 2.93 11.77
N TYR A 76 11.94 3.75 11.51
CA TYR A 76 11.88 4.83 10.50
C TYR A 76 11.73 4.29 9.08
N ILE A 77 12.45 3.21 8.75
CA ILE A 77 12.40 2.55 7.45
C ILE A 77 11.03 1.90 7.26
N HIS A 78 10.45 1.34 8.32
CA HIS A 78 9.11 0.76 8.26
C HIS A 78 8.02 1.83 8.02
N TYR A 79 8.12 3.01 8.64
CA TYR A 79 7.17 4.11 8.42
C TYR A 79 7.24 4.69 7.02
N LEU A 80 8.43 5.09 6.57
CA LEU A 80 8.60 5.62 5.21
C LEU A 80 8.31 4.54 4.16
N GLY A 81 8.74 3.31 4.44
CA GLY A 81 8.44 2.10 3.67
C GLY A 81 6.94 1.89 3.49
N GLY A 82 6.18 1.95 4.59
CA GLY A 82 4.74 1.68 4.61
C GLY A 82 3.90 2.78 3.97
N LEU A 83 4.35 4.03 4.01
CA LEU A 83 3.62 5.17 3.42
C LEU A 83 4.00 5.46 1.96
N GLY A 84 5.16 4.99 1.50
CA GLY A 84 5.61 5.17 0.12
C GLY A 84 4.60 4.71 -0.95
N PRO A 85 3.95 3.53 -0.83
CA PRO A 85 2.93 3.10 -1.78
C PRO A 85 1.74 4.06 -1.84
N LEU A 86 1.32 4.59 -0.68
CA LEU A 86 0.22 5.54 -0.58
C LEU A 86 0.56 6.86 -1.29
N LEU A 87 1.81 7.35 -1.15
CA LEU A 87 2.29 8.54 -1.85
C LEU A 87 2.10 8.42 -3.38
N PHE A 88 2.46 7.28 -3.98
CA PHE A 88 2.29 7.10 -5.43
C PHE A 88 0.83 7.22 -5.86
N PHE A 89 -0.10 6.61 -5.12
CA PHE A 89 -1.53 6.75 -5.41
C PHE A 89 -2.02 8.19 -5.23
N LEU A 90 -1.57 8.90 -4.19
CA LEU A 90 -1.96 10.30 -3.97
C LEU A 90 -1.44 11.21 -5.09
N ILE A 91 -0.20 11.02 -5.53
CA ILE A 91 0.40 11.75 -6.66
C ILE A 91 -0.47 11.60 -7.90
N PHE A 92 -0.97 10.40 -8.21
CA PHE A 92 -1.83 10.17 -9.38
C PHE A 92 -3.04 11.11 -9.44
N TYR A 93 -3.69 11.38 -8.30
CA TYR A 93 -4.84 12.27 -8.24
C TYR A 93 -4.46 13.76 -8.31
N TRP A 94 -3.20 14.09 -8.02
CA TRP A 94 -2.64 15.44 -8.11
C TRP A 94 -2.04 15.76 -9.49
N LEU A 95 -1.87 14.77 -10.36
CA LEU A 95 -1.37 14.99 -11.72
C LEU A 95 -2.36 15.82 -12.56
N PRO A 96 -1.84 16.66 -13.48
CA PRO A 96 -2.64 17.30 -14.53
C PRO A 96 -3.49 16.29 -15.31
N GLU A 97 -4.65 16.70 -15.79
CA GLU A 97 -5.62 15.78 -16.39
C GLU A 97 -5.09 15.07 -17.64
N ASP A 98 -4.34 15.76 -18.49
CA ASP A 98 -3.66 15.22 -19.67
C ASP A 98 -2.63 14.15 -19.29
N VAL A 99 -1.82 14.42 -18.26
CA VAL A 99 -0.84 13.45 -17.74
C VAL A 99 -1.54 12.25 -17.11
N ARG A 100 -2.59 12.47 -16.31
CA ARG A 100 -3.36 11.41 -15.65
C ARG A 100 -4.09 10.50 -16.63
N ARG A 101 -4.59 11.06 -17.74
CA ARG A 101 -5.26 10.32 -18.83
C ARG A 101 -4.28 9.62 -19.76
N ALA A 102 -2.98 9.93 -19.71
CA ALA A 102 -1.99 9.23 -20.51
C ALA A 102 -1.98 7.74 -20.20
N ARG A 103 -1.89 6.92 -21.26
CA ARG A 103 -2.06 5.47 -21.23
C ARG A 103 -1.22 4.75 -20.17
N LEU A 104 0.01 5.21 -19.95
CA LEU A 104 0.97 4.54 -19.07
C LEU A 104 0.98 5.09 -17.64
N THR A 105 0.39 6.26 -17.39
CA THR A 105 0.45 6.90 -16.07
C THR A 105 -0.14 6.03 -14.94
N PRO A 106 -1.35 5.44 -15.09
CA PRO A 106 -1.88 4.54 -14.06
C PRO A 106 -0.99 3.31 -13.84
N VAL A 107 -0.37 2.79 -14.91
CA VAL A 107 0.52 1.61 -14.85
C VAL A 107 1.78 1.95 -14.08
N THR A 108 2.44 3.06 -14.41
CA THR A 108 3.66 3.51 -13.71
C THR A 108 3.38 3.72 -12.23
N VAL A 109 2.30 4.43 -11.87
CA VAL A 109 1.95 4.68 -10.47
C VAL A 109 1.70 3.38 -9.72
N THR A 110 0.86 2.51 -10.27
CA THR A 110 0.49 1.25 -9.58
C THR A 110 1.65 0.27 -9.51
N ALA A 111 2.53 0.25 -10.51
CA ALA A 111 3.76 -0.53 -10.48
C ALA A 111 4.72 -0.03 -9.40
N SER A 112 4.94 1.28 -9.32
CA SER A 112 5.74 1.89 -8.25
C SER A 112 5.17 1.58 -6.88
N ALA A 113 3.85 1.73 -6.70
CA ALA A 113 3.19 1.42 -5.43
C ALA A 113 3.33 -0.06 -5.04
N PHE A 114 3.08 -0.98 -5.97
CA PHE A 114 3.18 -2.42 -5.73
C PHE A 114 4.62 -2.84 -5.38
N LEU A 115 5.61 -2.43 -6.18
CA LEU A 115 7.01 -2.76 -5.93
C LEU A 115 7.47 -2.22 -4.57
N PHE A 116 7.07 -1.00 -4.23
CA PHE A 116 7.40 -0.41 -2.94
C PHE A 116 6.71 -1.14 -1.78
N ALA A 117 5.45 -1.58 -1.95
CA ALA A 117 4.75 -2.38 -0.95
C ALA A 117 5.43 -3.75 -0.72
N VAL A 118 5.89 -4.41 -1.79
CA VAL A 118 6.66 -5.66 -1.71
C VAL A 118 7.96 -5.45 -0.93
N MET A 119 8.72 -4.40 -1.27
CA MET A 119 9.95 -4.07 -0.54
C MET A 119 9.68 -3.77 0.94
N ALA A 120 8.69 -2.94 1.24
CA ALA A 120 8.34 -2.59 2.62
C ALA A 120 7.90 -3.80 3.44
N PHE A 121 7.11 -4.70 2.85
CA PHE A 121 6.69 -5.95 3.49
C PHE A 121 7.89 -6.88 3.75
N GLY A 122 8.76 -7.07 2.75
CA GLY A 122 9.95 -7.93 2.88
C GLY A 122 10.94 -7.41 3.93
N ILE A 123 11.23 -6.10 3.91
CA ILE A 123 12.08 -5.46 4.92
C ILE A 123 11.42 -5.61 6.30
N GLY A 124 10.13 -5.29 6.42
CA GLY A 124 9.39 -5.43 7.68
C GLY A 124 9.50 -6.84 8.28
N ALA A 125 9.30 -7.88 7.46
CA ALA A 125 9.42 -9.27 7.87
C ALA A 125 10.85 -9.64 8.34
N SER A 126 11.88 -9.09 7.69
CA SER A 126 13.28 -9.39 8.04
C SER A 126 13.77 -8.74 9.35
N PHE A 127 13.08 -7.72 9.87
CA PHE A 127 13.50 -6.94 11.05
C PHE A 127 12.54 -7.03 12.25
N VAL A 128 11.62 -8.01 12.26
CA VAL A 128 10.76 -8.29 13.42
C VAL A 128 11.60 -8.80 14.59
N ALA A 129 11.40 -8.25 15.79
CA ALA A 129 12.07 -8.73 16.99
C ALA A 129 11.54 -10.13 17.36
N GLY A 130 12.44 -11.13 17.38
CA GLY A 130 12.12 -12.51 17.74
C GLY A 130 12.37 -13.52 16.63
N GLY A 131 12.45 -13.08 15.37
CA GLY A 131 12.61 -13.96 14.22
C GLY A 131 11.37 -14.81 13.96
N VAL A 132 11.03 -14.96 12.69
CA VAL A 132 10.50 -16.25 12.23
C VAL A 132 11.62 -16.84 11.38
#